data_AF-A0A258TTT7-F1
#
_entry.id   AF-A0A258TTT7-F1
#
_cell.length_a   1.000
_cell.length_b   1.000
_cell.length_c   1.000
_cell.angle_alpha   90.00
_cell.angle_beta   90.00
_cell.angle_gamma   90.00
#
_symmetry.space_group_name_H-M   'P 1'
#
loop_
_entity.id
_entity.type
_entity.pdbx_description
1 polymer ?
#
loop_
_entity_poly.entity_id
_entity_poly.type
_entity_poly.pdbx_seq_one_letter_code
_entity_poly.pdbx_strand_id
1 'polypeptide(L)'
;MTDAKKAPEAQGPKVKWNVEHLKSSYVNFANANSTKEEVVLNFGLNTSWDRASPEVEIELAHRIVMSPFAAKRLADLMGKLMTEYESRYGELK
;
A
#
# COMPACT_ATOMS: atom_id res chain seq x y z
N MET A 1 -47.17 8.72 -20.61
CA MET A 1 -45.70 8.68 -20.77
C MET A 1 -45.12 8.98 -19.40
N THR A 2 -44.48 8.01 -18.77
CA THR A 2 -44.04 8.05 -17.38
C THR A 2 -42.68 8.74 -17.26
N ASP A 3 -42.63 9.85 -16.54
CA ASP A 3 -41.39 10.51 -16.12
C ASP A 3 -40.62 9.63 -15.13
N ALA A 4 -39.49 9.08 -15.58
CA ALA A 4 -38.56 8.33 -14.74
C ALA A 4 -37.72 9.32 -13.91
N LYS A 5 -38.03 9.42 -12.61
CA LYS A 5 -37.27 10.17 -11.62
C LYS A 5 -35.86 9.57 -11.47
N LYS A 6 -34.86 10.25 -12.04
CA LYS A 6 -33.43 9.92 -11.91
C LYS A 6 -33.04 10.00 -10.43
N ALA A 7 -32.58 8.89 -9.86
CA ALA A 7 -32.13 8.81 -8.47
C ALA A 7 -30.89 9.69 -8.26
N PRO A 8 -30.71 10.32 -7.08
CA PRO A 8 -29.54 11.13 -6.81
C PRO A 8 -28.29 10.24 -6.76
N GLU A 9 -27.32 10.52 -7.63
CA GLU A 9 -25.99 9.95 -7.55
C GLU A 9 -25.36 10.39 -6.22
N ALA A 10 -25.07 9.41 -5.34
CA ALA A 10 -24.38 9.66 -4.09
C ALA A 10 -22.96 10.17 -4.40
N GLN A 11 -22.79 11.49 -4.41
CA GLN A 11 -21.47 12.11 -4.48
C GLN A 11 -20.72 11.76 -3.20
N GLY A 12 -19.75 10.84 -3.31
CA GLY A 12 -18.85 10.51 -2.23
C GLY A 12 -18.11 11.74 -1.69
N PRO A 13 -17.54 11.66 -0.48
CA PRO A 13 -16.84 12.77 0.14
C PRO A 13 -15.72 13.31 -0.75
N LYS A 14 -15.62 14.64 -0.86
CA LYS A 14 -14.51 15.30 -1.55
C LYS A 14 -13.23 15.13 -0.72
N VAL A 15 -12.26 14.39 -1.26
CA VAL A 15 -10.96 14.17 -0.62
C VAL A 15 -10.04 15.35 -0.93
N LYS A 16 -9.55 16.04 0.12
CA LYS A 16 -8.47 17.04 0.00
C LYS A 16 -7.15 16.37 0.35
N TRP A 17 -6.23 16.34 -0.60
CA TRP A 17 -4.88 15.83 -0.38
C TRP A 17 -4.01 16.93 0.24
N ASN A 18 -3.59 16.75 1.49
CA ASN A 18 -2.53 17.59 2.08
C ASN A 18 -1.19 16.85 1.93
N VAL A 19 -0.25 17.48 1.24
CA VAL A 19 1.08 16.91 0.93
C VAL A 19 2.22 17.63 1.64
N GLU A 20 1.93 18.55 2.57
CA GLU A 20 2.92 19.39 3.25
C GLU A 20 4.02 18.58 3.98
N HIS A 21 3.67 17.41 4.52
CA HIS A 21 4.62 16.52 5.20
C HIS A 21 4.79 15.18 4.50
N LEU A 22 4.47 15.12 3.20
CA LEU A 22 4.60 13.89 2.42
C LEU A 22 6.08 13.55 2.24
N LYS A 23 6.49 12.39 2.78
CA LYS A 23 7.84 11.84 2.59
C LYS A 23 7.80 10.77 1.51
N SER A 24 8.68 10.89 0.52
CA SER A 24 8.93 9.85 -0.47
C SER A 24 10.24 9.15 -0.15
N SER A 25 10.28 7.83 -0.24
CA SER A 25 11.50 7.07 -0.09
C SER A 25 11.47 5.85 -0.99
N TYR A 26 12.62 5.55 -1.58
CA TYR A 26 12.81 4.31 -2.30
C TYR A 26 13.01 3.17 -1.29
N VAL A 27 12.34 2.06 -1.51
CA VAL A 27 12.41 0.85 -0.68
C VAL A 27 12.29 -0.37 -1.60
N ASN A 28 13.06 -1.42 -1.33
CA ASN A 28 13.01 -2.70 -2.07
C ASN A 28 12.70 -3.88 -1.14
N PHE A 29 12.55 -3.62 0.16
CA PHE A 29 12.19 -4.60 1.17
C PHE A 29 10.97 -4.11 1.94
N ALA A 30 10.03 -5.02 2.20
CA ALA A 30 8.88 -4.80 3.06
C ALA A 30 8.66 -5.99 4.00
N ASN A 31 8.41 -5.71 5.27
CA ASN A 31 8.04 -6.69 6.29
C ASN A 31 6.73 -6.22 6.95
N ALA A 32 5.83 -7.16 7.23
CA ALA A 32 4.59 -6.90 7.92
C ALA A 32 4.42 -7.85 9.11
N ASN A 33 3.92 -7.31 10.22
CA ASN A 33 3.45 -8.07 11.37
C ASN A 33 2.10 -7.53 11.86
N SER A 34 1.26 -8.39 12.41
CA SER A 34 -0.08 -8.02 12.87
C SER A 34 -0.42 -8.65 14.21
N THR A 35 -1.07 -7.87 15.07
CA THR A 35 -1.77 -8.32 16.27
C THR A 35 -3.28 -8.14 16.06
N LYS A 36 -4.07 -8.34 17.12
CA LYS A 36 -5.52 -8.07 17.07
C LYS A 36 -5.81 -6.56 17.05
N GLU A 37 -4.89 -5.76 17.58
CA GLU A 37 -5.03 -4.33 17.81
C GLU A 37 -4.41 -3.51 16.67
N GLU A 38 -3.32 -3.98 16.08
CA GLU A 38 -2.54 -3.23 15.11
C GLU A 38 -1.89 -4.09 14.02
N VAL A 39 -1.59 -3.43 12.91
CA VAL A 39 -0.75 -3.95 11.83
C VAL A 39 0.41 -2.99 11.68
N VAL A 40 1.62 -3.54 11.67
CA VAL A 40 2.86 -2.79 11.54
C VAL A 40 3.53 -3.20 10.23
N LEU A 41 3.83 -2.21 9.40
CA LEU A 41 4.57 -2.37 8.15
C LEU A 41 5.91 -1.67 8.29
N ASN A 42 6.98 -2.40 8.01
CA ASN A 42 8.34 -1.87 7.95
C ASN A 42 8.81 -1.90 6.50
N PHE A 43 9.33 -0.77 6.01
CA PHE A 43 9.90 -0.65 4.68
C PHE A 43 11.37 -0.30 4.77
N GLY A 44 12.18 -0.87 3.90
CA GLY A 44 13.62 -0.68 3.94
C GLY A 44 14.33 -0.97 2.64
N LEU A 45 15.65 -0.87 2.72
CA LEU A 45 16.59 -1.18 1.66
C LEU A 45 17.39 -2.41 2.06
N ASN A 46 17.24 -3.46 1.27
CA ASN A 46 18.20 -4.54 1.24
C ASN A 46 19.39 -4.08 0.38
N THR A 47 20.53 -3.86 1.05
CA THR A 47 21.81 -3.42 0.48
C THR A 47 22.81 -4.56 0.30
N SER A 48 22.41 -5.81 0.60
CA SER A 48 23.28 -6.99 0.45
C SER A 48 23.61 -7.26 -1.02
N TRP A 49 24.72 -6.67 -1.47
CA TRP A 49 25.30 -6.89 -2.79
C TRP A 49 26.25 -8.10 -2.78
N ASP A 50 26.78 -8.45 -1.60
CA ASP A 50 27.67 -9.57 -1.41
C ASP A 50 26.89 -10.86 -1.12
N ARG A 51 26.78 -11.72 -2.14
CA ARG A 51 26.13 -13.04 -2.04
C ARG A 51 26.93 -14.07 -1.23
N ALA A 52 28.16 -13.74 -0.80
CA ALA A 52 29.02 -14.66 -0.05
C ALA A 52 28.80 -14.59 1.47
N SER A 53 28.14 -13.54 1.97
CA SER A 53 27.79 -13.44 3.39
C SER A 53 26.49 -14.21 3.68
N PRO A 54 26.44 -15.05 4.73
CA PRO A 54 25.20 -15.68 5.17
C PRO A 54 24.22 -14.69 5.81
N GLU A 55 24.66 -13.46 6.11
CA GLU A 55 23.87 -12.44 6.78
C GLU A 55 23.39 -11.37 5.78
N VAL A 56 22.07 -11.20 5.70
CA VAL A 56 21.41 -10.17 4.89
C VAL A 56 21.11 -8.98 5.79
N GLU A 57 21.81 -7.87 5.54
CA GLU A 57 21.51 -6.60 6.21
C GLU A 57 20.37 -5.87 5.50
N ILE A 58 19.38 -5.44 6.28
CA ILE A 58 18.23 -4.67 5.80
C ILE A 58 18.17 -3.37 6.58
N GLU A 59 18.39 -2.26 5.87
CA GLU A 59 18.26 -0.92 6.43
C GLU A 59 16.77 -0.52 6.44
N LEU A 60 16.17 -0.44 7.63
CA LEU A 60 14.77 0.00 7.75
C LEU A 60 14.67 1.52 7.63
N ALA A 61 13.90 1.99 6.64
CA ALA A 61 13.70 3.41 6.35
C ALA A 61 12.41 3.96 6.98
N HIS A 62 11.32 3.18 6.98
CA HIS A 62 10.00 3.63 7.46
C HIS A 62 9.26 2.55 8.23
N ARG A 63 8.51 2.98 9.24
CA ARG A 63 7.52 2.16 9.95
C ARG A 63 6.16 2.83 9.88
N ILE A 64 5.15 2.08 9.45
CA ILE A 64 3.75 2.51 9.45
C ILE A 64 2.98 1.58 10.38
N VAL A 65 2.32 2.14 11.38
CA VAL A 65 1.42 1.42 12.28
C VAL A 65 -0.01 1.83 11.97
N MET A 66 -0.90 0.86 11.83
CA MET A 66 -2.29 1.09 11.45
C MET A 66 -3.23 0.13 12.16
N SER A 67 -4.50 0.50 12.26
CA SER A 67 -5.53 -0.43 12.72
C SER A 67 -5.80 -1.53 11.67
N PRO A 68 -6.31 -2.71 12.06
CA PRO A 68 -6.63 -3.78 11.12
C PRO A 68 -7.59 -3.36 10.00
N PHE A 69 -8.54 -2.46 10.28
CA PHE A 69 -9.47 -1.94 9.27
C PHE A 69 -8.77 -1.07 8.22
N ALA A 70 -7.81 -0.24 8.63
CA ALA A 70 -7.01 0.55 7.71
C ALA A 70 -6.09 -0.36 6.87
N ALA A 71 -5.48 -1.36 7.50
CA ALA A 71 -4.66 -2.37 6.81
C ALA A 71 -5.46 -3.14 5.76
N LYS A 72 -6.69 -3.56 6.06
CA LYS A 72 -7.55 -4.24 5.09
C LYS A 72 -7.82 -3.38 3.85
N ARG A 73 -8.13 -2.10 4.04
CA ARG A 73 -8.34 -1.16 2.92
C ARG A 73 -7.07 -0.97 2.08
N LEU A 74 -5.90 -0.88 2.74
CA LEU A 74 -4.62 -0.80 2.05
C LEU A 74 -4.35 -2.06 1.22
N ALA A 75 -4.56 -3.25 1.80
CA ALA A 75 -4.37 -4.53 1.10
C ALA A 75 -5.28 -4.64 -0.13
N ASP A 76 -6.55 -4.25 -0.01
CA ASP A 76 -7.49 -4.26 -1.14
C ASP A 76 -7.10 -3.27 -2.24
N LEU A 77 -6.61 -2.09 -1.87
CA LEU A 77 -6.11 -1.10 -2.81
C LEU A 77 -4.84 -1.60 -3.52
N MET A 78 -3.91 -2.19 -2.78
CA MET A 78 -2.68 -2.74 -3.32
C MET A 78 -2.95 -3.90 -4.28
N GLY A 79 -3.85 -4.82 -3.93
CA GLY A 79 -4.25 -5.90 -4.82
C GLY A 79 -4.83 -5.39 -6.14
N LYS A 80 -5.68 -4.36 -6.10
CA LYS A 80 -6.24 -3.75 -7.31
C LYS A 80 -5.16 -3.11 -8.19
N LEU A 81 -4.22 -2.38 -7.58
CA LEU A 81 -3.10 -1.77 -8.30
C LEU A 81 -2.16 -2.83 -8.91
N MET A 82 -1.88 -3.90 -8.14
CA MET A 82 -1.51 -5.28 -8.55
C MET A 82 -2.02 -5.67 -9.93
N THR A 83 -3.30 -6.02 -9.92
CA THR A 83 -4.02 -6.54 -11.07
C THR A 83 -4.00 -5.57 -12.24
N GLU A 84 -4.17 -4.27 -11.99
CA GLU A 84 -4.13 -3.28 -13.06
C GLU A 84 -2.74 -3.21 -13.71
N TYR A 85 -1.68 -3.21 -12.91
CA TYR A 85 -0.31 -3.21 -13.40
C TYR A 85 -0.05 -4.44 -14.27
N GLU A 86 -0.34 -5.64 -13.77
CA GLU A 86 -0.09 -6.89 -14.49
C GLU A 86 -0.94 -7.00 -15.77
N SER A 87 -2.17 -6.48 -15.75
CA SER A 87 -3.01 -6.42 -16.96
C SER A 87 -2.39 -5.59 -18.10
N ARG A 88 -1.56 -4.60 -17.75
CA ARG A 88 -0.91 -3.68 -18.69
C ARG A 88 0.49 -4.14 -19.11
N TYR A 89 1.23 -4.78 -18.20
CA TYR A 89 2.66 -5.07 -18.38
C TYR A 89 3.02 -6.56 -18.36
N GLY A 90 2.05 -7.43 -18.09
CA GLY A 90 2.26 -8.86 -17.89
C GLY A 90 2.43 -9.25 -16.42
N GLU A 91 2.26 -10.54 -16.14
CA GLU A 91 2.37 -11.10 -14.79
C GLU A 91 3.79 -10.96 -14.23
N LEU A 92 3.88 -10.58 -12.96
CA LEU A 92 5.12 -10.61 -12.20
C LEU A 92 5.39 -12.08 -11.78
N LYS A 93 6.55 -12.62 -12.16
CA LYS A 93 6.97 -13.99 -11.84
C LYS A 93 7.92 -14.03 -10.64
#